data_AF-A0A1U7PS52-F1
#
_entry.id   AF-A0A1U7PS52-F1
#
_cell.length_a   1.000
_cell.length_b   1.000
_cell.length_c   1.000
_cell.angle_alpha   90.00
_cell.angle_beta   90.00
_cell.angle_gamma   90.00
#
_symmetry.space_group_name_H-M   'P 1'
#
loop_
_entity.id
_entity.type
_entity.pdbx_description
1 polymer ?
#
loop_
_entity_poly.entity_id
_entity_poly.type
_entity_poly.pdbx_seq_one_letter_code
_entity_poly.pdbx_strand_id
1 'polypeptide(L)'
;MKKILYTLICLSSTLTFAQNSILNSKSPQTYREEREVKKDSISPLKYGFIEDKDILRSMVVWEIIDMNDKINQPFYHNNDGLVAQNKSLYQVLLDAVNTGKISEVYSGDDFTTRLTPEGISASTSSVQVSDYFSEVLNQNRLEDAQANKLLPYFKSLKGTGNEPVNSLFAKYGSRLEDVMGYSGSGAPSGGEETVTTGKGKNKKTVNKSAAPSVDPGAVLVKLDGVWYKINQNDIAVNVDKIVTNSEKVKAIKLMGMWYIDKRDAQLRYRLLGIAAMGEDPNAAALKASQMQALAESGQPVDPASMNQSSDLIDLFWIYYPDARQVLSSNYIFNAKNSTSDITFDDVLNARRFSSVIYKTDNGMGRGGSGVIDEYIPNDAEGQLEESDRIKAQILQMENDMWNY
;
A
#
# COMPACT_ATOMS: atom_id res chain seq x y z
N MET A 1 -4.88 62.23 -31.60
CA MET A 1 -5.15 61.36 -30.43
C MET A 1 -5.97 60.10 -30.76
N LYS A 2 -7.01 60.13 -31.60
CA LYS A 2 -7.79 58.93 -31.95
C LYS A 2 -6.98 57.80 -32.63
N LYS A 3 -5.98 58.12 -33.45
CA LYS A 3 -5.14 57.11 -34.13
C LYS A 3 -4.16 56.37 -33.20
N ILE A 4 -3.74 57.00 -32.11
CA ILE A 4 -2.80 56.41 -31.13
C ILE A 4 -3.52 55.40 -30.23
N LEU A 5 -4.80 55.66 -29.93
CA LEU A 5 -5.63 54.77 -29.11
C LEU A 5 -5.93 53.43 -29.81
N TYR A 6 -6.14 53.43 -31.13
CA TYR A 6 -6.35 52.19 -31.89
C TYR A 6 -5.09 51.33 -32.03
N THR A 7 -3.91 51.95 -32.15
CA THR A 7 -2.63 51.20 -32.16
C THR A 7 -2.30 50.59 -30.80
N LEU A 8 -2.72 51.21 -29.69
CA LEU A 8 -2.50 50.65 -28.35
C LEU A 8 -3.40 49.44 -28.07
N ILE A 9 -4.62 49.41 -28.63
CA ILE A 9 -5.57 48.29 -28.49
C ILE A 9 -5.17 47.09 -29.38
N CYS A 10 -4.47 47.32 -30.50
CA CYS A 10 -3.92 46.22 -31.32
C CYS A 10 -2.63 45.61 -30.75
N LEU A 11 -1.94 46.27 -29.82
CA LEU A 11 -0.73 45.72 -29.19
C LEU A 11 -1.03 44.83 -27.96
N SER A 12 -2.26 44.84 -27.43
CA SER A 12 -2.64 44.01 -26.29
C SER A 12 -3.22 42.64 -26.69
N SER A 13 -3.15 42.25 -27.96
CA SER A 13 -3.86 41.08 -28.51
C SER A 13 -3.03 39.80 -28.65
N THR A 14 -1.78 39.73 -28.19
CA THR A 14 -0.94 38.54 -28.41
C THR A 14 -0.29 38.04 -27.12
N LEU A 15 -1.12 37.57 -26.20
CA LEU A 15 -0.77 36.49 -25.28
C LEU A 15 -1.83 35.39 -25.42
N THR A 16 -2.00 34.90 -26.64
CA THR A 16 -2.61 33.58 -26.83
C THR A 16 -1.61 32.58 -26.25
N PHE A 17 -1.91 32.05 -25.06
CA PHE A 17 -1.31 30.82 -24.59
C PHE A 17 -1.66 29.74 -25.63
N ALA A 18 -0.75 29.50 -26.56
CA ALA A 18 -0.88 28.38 -27.47
C ALA A 18 -0.92 27.12 -26.60
N GLN A 19 -1.98 26.33 -26.75
CA GLN A 19 -1.97 24.97 -26.22
C GLN A 19 -0.82 24.25 -26.93
N ASN A 20 0.30 24.02 -26.24
CA ASN A 20 1.36 23.19 -26.77
C ASN A 20 0.78 21.81 -27.04
N SER A 21 0.67 21.47 -28.33
CA SER A 21 0.43 20.10 -28.73
C SER A 21 1.70 19.30 -28.42
N ILE A 22 1.57 18.16 -27.76
CA ILE A 22 2.68 17.21 -27.49
C ILE A 22 3.47 16.91 -28.77
N LEU A 23 2.79 16.94 -29.92
CA LEU A 23 3.36 16.72 -31.25
C LEU A 23 4.30 17.84 -31.73
N ASN A 24 4.31 18.99 -31.05
CA ASN A 24 5.15 20.14 -31.37
C ASN A 24 6.30 20.34 -30.35
N SER A 25 6.48 19.42 -29.41
CA SER A 25 7.56 19.49 -28.42
C SER A 25 8.94 19.42 -29.10
N LYS A 26 9.84 20.33 -28.72
CA LYS A 26 11.14 20.52 -29.41
C LYS A 26 12.24 19.59 -28.89
N SER A 27 11.99 18.85 -27.82
CA SER A 27 12.95 17.89 -27.25
C SER A 27 12.24 16.66 -26.64
N PRO A 28 12.93 15.51 -26.54
CA PRO A 28 12.38 14.30 -25.90
C PRO A 28 12.03 14.49 -24.41
N GLN A 29 12.74 15.37 -23.69
CA GLN A 29 12.44 15.65 -22.28
C GLN A 29 11.14 16.46 -22.16
N THR A 30 11.01 17.55 -22.91
CA THR A 30 9.78 18.36 -22.95
C THR A 30 8.57 17.54 -23.42
N TYR A 31 8.75 16.58 -24.32
CA TYR A 31 7.70 15.65 -24.72
C TYR A 31 7.16 14.82 -23.55
N ARG A 32 8.07 14.30 -22.70
CA ARG A 32 7.68 13.51 -21.52
C ARG A 32 6.97 14.38 -20.49
N GLU A 33 7.51 15.55 -20.19
CA GLU A 33 6.89 16.49 -19.24
C GLU A 33 5.50 16.92 -19.70
N GLU A 34 5.32 17.28 -20.98
CA GLU A 34 4.01 17.65 -21.53
C GLU A 34 3.00 16.49 -21.51
N ARG A 35 3.47 15.23 -21.60
CA ARG A 35 2.62 14.03 -21.43
C ARG A 35 2.18 13.86 -19.98
N GLU A 36 3.08 14.01 -19.01
CA GLU A 36 2.75 13.91 -17.58
C GLU A 36 1.83 15.05 -17.13
N VAL A 37 2.06 16.28 -17.59
CA VAL A 37 1.20 17.44 -17.24
C VAL A 37 -0.22 17.27 -17.78
N LYS A 38 -0.38 16.72 -18.99
CA LYS A 38 -1.72 16.40 -19.50
C LYS A 38 -2.41 15.31 -18.69
N LYS A 39 -1.65 14.32 -18.20
CA LYS A 39 -2.16 13.23 -17.36
C LYS A 39 -2.80 13.77 -16.07
N ASP A 40 -2.11 14.69 -15.40
CA ASP A 40 -2.59 15.28 -14.13
C ASP A 40 -3.73 16.29 -14.31
N SER A 41 -3.92 16.82 -15.52
CA SER A 41 -4.97 17.82 -15.81
C SER A 41 -6.35 17.21 -16.10
N ILE A 42 -6.48 15.88 -16.13
CA ILE A 42 -7.74 15.19 -16.43
C ILE A 42 -8.57 15.09 -15.16
N SER A 43 -9.71 15.79 -15.14
CA SER A 43 -10.70 15.65 -14.07
C SER A 43 -11.71 14.55 -14.42
N PRO A 44 -12.11 13.72 -13.45
CA PRO A 44 -13.10 12.68 -13.66
C PRO A 44 -14.46 13.29 -13.99
N LEU A 45 -15.28 12.55 -14.76
CA LEU A 45 -16.65 12.96 -15.06
C LEU A 45 -17.46 13.03 -13.77
N LYS A 46 -17.94 14.22 -13.40
CA LYS A 46 -18.72 14.40 -12.17
C LYS A 46 -19.98 13.55 -12.22
N TYR A 47 -20.28 12.87 -11.12
CA TYR A 47 -21.54 12.17 -10.98
C TYR A 47 -22.70 13.18 -10.96
N GLY A 48 -23.81 12.80 -11.57
CA GLY A 48 -25.05 13.55 -11.44
C GLY A 48 -25.51 13.58 -9.97
N PHE A 49 -25.87 14.76 -9.50
CA PHE A 49 -26.50 14.90 -8.20
C PHE A 49 -27.85 14.16 -8.22
N ILE A 50 -28.08 13.33 -7.22
CA ILE A 50 -29.34 12.63 -7.01
C ILE A 50 -29.70 12.74 -5.54
N GLU A 51 -30.96 13.06 -5.28
CA GLU A 51 -31.50 13.09 -3.93
C GLU A 51 -32.11 11.74 -3.60
N ASP A 52 -32.14 11.38 -2.33
CA ASP A 52 -32.65 10.07 -1.89
C ASP A 52 -34.10 9.84 -2.30
N LYS A 53 -34.93 10.89 -2.34
CA LYS A 53 -36.33 10.83 -2.80
C LYS A 53 -36.48 10.51 -4.29
N ASP A 54 -35.43 10.70 -5.08
CA ASP A 54 -35.42 10.45 -6.52
C ASP A 54 -34.91 9.03 -6.84
N ILE A 55 -34.56 8.24 -5.82
CA ILE A 55 -34.24 6.82 -5.96
C ILE A 55 -35.52 6.01 -5.76
N LEU A 56 -36.00 5.34 -6.81
CA LEU A 56 -37.21 4.50 -6.73
C LEU A 56 -36.95 3.16 -6.03
N ARG A 57 -35.81 2.56 -6.35
CA ARG A 57 -35.36 1.29 -5.79
C ARG A 57 -33.84 1.25 -5.91
N SER A 58 -33.17 0.69 -4.91
CA SER A 58 -31.72 0.48 -4.93
C SER A 58 -31.35 -0.89 -4.38
N MET A 59 -30.16 -1.34 -4.75
CA MET A 59 -29.52 -2.51 -4.17
C MET A 59 -28.00 -2.29 -4.13
N VAL A 60 -27.41 -2.42 -2.95
CA VAL A 60 -25.96 -2.41 -2.78
C VAL A 60 -25.43 -3.82 -2.92
N VAL A 61 -24.40 -3.97 -3.73
CA VAL A 61 -23.74 -5.24 -4.00
C VAL A 61 -22.24 -5.10 -3.82
N TRP A 62 -21.64 -6.19 -3.35
CA TRP A 62 -20.20 -6.33 -3.26
C TRP A 62 -19.76 -7.42 -4.21
N GLU A 63 -18.74 -7.09 -4.98
CA GLU A 63 -18.30 -7.88 -6.11
C GLU A 63 -16.80 -8.12 -6.02
N ILE A 64 -16.38 -9.31 -6.43
CA ILE A 64 -14.97 -9.67 -6.57
C ILE A 64 -14.66 -9.71 -8.06
N ILE A 65 -13.64 -8.93 -8.45
CA ILE A 65 -12.98 -9.00 -9.74
C ILE A 65 -11.78 -9.94 -9.57
N ASP A 66 -11.85 -11.13 -10.16
CA ASP A 66 -10.71 -12.05 -10.21
C ASP A 66 -9.65 -11.52 -11.18
N MET A 67 -8.39 -11.42 -10.74
CA MET A 67 -7.28 -10.97 -11.59
C MET A 67 -6.81 -12.03 -12.59
N ASN A 68 -7.17 -13.30 -12.40
CA ASN A 68 -6.86 -14.38 -13.34
C ASN A 68 -7.71 -14.31 -14.62
N ASP A 69 -8.86 -13.64 -14.56
CA ASP A 69 -9.75 -13.48 -15.71
C ASP A 69 -9.10 -12.67 -16.82
N LYS A 70 -9.20 -13.18 -18.06
CA LYS A 70 -8.58 -12.56 -19.24
C LYS A 70 -9.08 -11.13 -19.49
N ILE A 71 -10.36 -10.85 -19.21
CA ILE A 71 -10.94 -9.51 -19.37
C ILE A 71 -10.42 -8.53 -18.32
N ASN A 72 -9.97 -9.02 -17.16
CA ASN A 72 -9.50 -8.24 -16.02
C ASN A 72 -7.97 -8.03 -16.03
N GLN A 73 -7.24 -8.70 -16.93
CA GLN A 73 -5.79 -8.50 -17.18
C GLN A 73 -5.34 -7.03 -17.25
N PRO A 74 -6.12 -6.08 -17.82
CA PRO A 74 -5.70 -4.68 -17.85
C PRO A 74 -5.52 -4.04 -16.47
N PHE A 75 -6.08 -4.60 -15.39
CA PHE A 75 -5.84 -4.13 -14.01
C PHE A 75 -4.50 -4.60 -13.41
N TYR A 76 -3.92 -5.66 -13.96
CA TYR A 76 -2.76 -6.35 -13.41
C TYR A 76 -1.42 -5.88 -14.00
N HIS A 77 -1.41 -5.43 -15.26
CA HIS A 77 -0.18 -5.30 -16.03
C HIS A 77 0.86 -4.32 -15.44
N ASN A 78 1.95 -4.91 -14.94
CA ASN A 78 3.32 -4.45 -15.17
C ASN A 78 3.99 -5.54 -16.00
N ASN A 79 4.44 -5.25 -17.22
CA ASN A 79 5.27 -6.22 -17.93
C ASN A 79 6.52 -5.55 -18.48
N ASP A 80 7.60 -5.79 -17.74
CA ASP A 80 8.99 -5.66 -18.14
C ASP A 80 9.50 -4.24 -18.43
N GLY A 81 10.65 -3.90 -17.83
CA GLY A 81 11.13 -2.53 -17.56
C GLY A 81 11.51 -1.67 -18.76
N LEU A 82 11.02 -1.97 -19.97
CA LEU A 82 11.24 -1.19 -21.18
C LEU A 82 10.24 -0.02 -21.32
N VAL A 83 9.04 -0.13 -20.75
CA VAL A 83 8.04 0.95 -20.73
C VAL A 83 7.65 1.24 -19.29
N ALA A 84 8.45 2.07 -18.63
CA ALA A 84 8.35 2.44 -17.21
C ALA A 84 7.07 3.20 -16.79
N GLN A 85 6.00 3.16 -17.60
CA GLN A 85 4.87 4.08 -17.50
C GLN A 85 3.53 3.45 -17.11
N ASN A 86 3.41 2.12 -17.15
CA ASN A 86 2.15 1.44 -16.82
C ASN A 86 2.29 0.78 -15.45
N LYS A 87 1.54 1.31 -14.48
CA LYS A 87 1.41 0.76 -13.13
C LYS A 87 0.12 -0.06 -13.03
N SER A 88 0.13 -1.12 -12.23
CA SER A 88 -1.09 -1.86 -11.89
C SER A 88 -2.07 -0.99 -11.10
N LEU A 89 -3.36 -1.36 -11.12
CA LEU A 89 -4.39 -0.64 -10.34
C LEU A 89 -4.03 -0.58 -8.85
N TYR A 90 -3.54 -1.69 -8.29
CA TYR A 90 -3.10 -1.75 -6.90
C TYR A 90 -1.95 -0.80 -6.61
N GLN A 91 -0.92 -0.74 -7.46
CA GLN A 91 0.20 0.19 -7.27
C GLN A 91 -0.24 1.64 -7.34
N VAL A 92 -1.12 1.98 -8.27
CA VAL A 92 -1.68 3.33 -8.38
C VAL A 92 -2.40 3.72 -7.10
N LEU A 93 -3.23 2.83 -6.55
CA LEU A 93 -3.95 3.07 -5.30
C LEU A 93 -2.98 3.15 -4.11
N LEU A 94 -2.05 2.21 -3.97
CA LEU A 94 -1.08 2.18 -2.89
C LEU A 94 -0.19 3.43 -2.88
N ASP A 95 0.34 3.84 -4.03
CA ASP A 95 1.15 5.05 -4.18
C ASP A 95 0.33 6.30 -3.82
N ALA A 96 -0.93 6.36 -4.26
CA ALA A 96 -1.79 7.50 -3.99
C ALA A 96 -2.19 7.62 -2.52
N VAL A 97 -2.39 6.49 -1.84
CA VAL A 97 -2.60 6.44 -0.39
C VAL A 97 -1.33 6.86 0.35
N ASN A 98 -0.17 6.29 0.00
CA ASN A 98 1.10 6.62 0.64
C ASN A 98 1.55 8.08 0.40
N THR A 99 1.20 8.67 -0.74
CA THR A 99 1.46 10.09 -1.05
C THR A 99 0.41 11.03 -0.45
N GLY A 100 -0.67 10.51 0.13
CA GLY A 100 -1.77 11.30 0.69
C GLY A 100 -2.66 11.97 -0.37
N LYS A 101 -2.58 11.54 -1.64
CA LYS A 101 -3.53 11.96 -2.69
C LYS A 101 -4.93 11.37 -2.47
N ILE A 102 -4.99 10.20 -1.83
CA ILE A 102 -6.23 9.59 -1.35
C ILE A 102 -6.20 9.64 0.18
N SER A 103 -7.23 10.23 0.75
CA SER A 103 -7.37 10.49 2.19
C SER A 103 -8.41 9.59 2.87
N GLU A 104 -9.39 9.11 2.11
CA GLU A 104 -10.50 8.31 2.58
C GLU A 104 -10.20 6.80 2.49
N VAL A 105 -9.37 6.30 3.42
CA VAL A 105 -8.92 4.90 3.50
C VAL A 105 -9.34 4.24 4.80
N TYR A 106 -9.89 3.04 4.72
CA TYR A 106 -10.61 2.35 5.79
C TYR A 106 -10.19 0.89 5.93
N SER A 107 -10.40 0.31 7.11
CA SER A 107 -10.09 -1.10 7.37
C SER A 107 -11.11 -2.06 6.77
N GLY A 108 -12.36 -1.62 6.62
CA GLY A 108 -13.48 -2.44 6.18
C GLY A 108 -14.39 -1.72 5.17
N ASP A 109 -15.32 -2.48 4.62
CA ASP A 109 -16.32 -2.04 3.64
C ASP A 109 -17.43 -1.17 4.23
N ASP A 110 -17.51 -1.10 5.55
CA ASP A 110 -18.47 -0.27 6.30
C ASP A 110 -18.07 1.21 6.38
N PHE A 111 -16.83 1.54 6.00
CA PHE A 111 -16.24 2.89 6.05
C PHE A 111 -16.35 3.57 7.44
N THR A 112 -16.27 2.79 8.51
CA THR A 112 -16.36 3.34 9.89
C THR A 112 -15.00 3.66 10.47
N THR A 113 -14.01 2.79 10.25
CA THR A 113 -12.70 2.85 10.88
C THR A 113 -11.64 3.28 9.87
N ARG A 114 -11.21 4.55 9.94
CA ARG A 114 -10.17 5.10 9.07
C ARG A 114 -8.81 4.53 9.45
N LEU A 115 -8.02 4.11 8.45
CA LEU A 115 -6.66 3.62 8.65
C LEU A 115 -5.66 4.78 8.71
N THR A 116 -4.67 4.67 9.60
CA THR A 116 -3.48 5.55 9.60
C THR A 116 -2.45 5.02 8.61
N PRO A 117 -1.45 5.84 8.19
CA PRO A 117 -0.35 5.36 7.35
C PRO A 117 0.37 4.12 7.90
N GLU A 118 0.50 4.02 9.22
CA GLU A 118 1.05 2.86 9.90
C GLU A 118 0.14 1.63 9.75
N GLY A 119 -1.18 1.80 9.86
CA GLY A 119 -2.15 0.73 9.65
C GLY A 119 -2.14 0.20 8.21
N ILE A 120 -2.00 1.07 7.22
CA ILE A 120 -1.85 0.68 5.81
C ILE A 120 -0.53 -0.06 5.59
N SER A 121 0.57 0.41 6.18
CA SER A 121 1.85 -0.32 6.08
C SER A 121 1.76 -1.70 6.76
N ALA A 122 1.01 -1.85 7.84
CA ALA A 122 0.83 -3.13 8.52
C ALA A 122 0.02 -4.14 7.71
N SER A 123 -0.99 -3.68 6.95
CA SER A 123 -1.78 -4.57 6.08
C SER A 123 -1.08 -4.90 4.76
N THR A 124 -0.20 -4.02 4.28
CA THR A 124 0.49 -4.18 2.98
C THR A 124 1.92 -4.66 3.10
N SER A 125 2.48 -4.76 4.30
CA SER A 125 3.84 -5.28 4.49
C SER A 125 4.05 -5.90 5.86
N SER A 126 4.90 -6.92 5.92
CA SER A 126 5.40 -7.48 7.17
C SER A 126 6.92 -7.39 7.23
N VAL A 127 7.45 -7.28 8.44
CA VAL A 127 8.88 -7.42 8.67
C VAL A 127 9.17 -8.87 9.06
N GLN A 128 10.05 -9.50 8.29
CA GLN A 128 10.66 -10.76 8.66
C GLN A 128 12.06 -10.52 9.21
N VAL A 129 12.40 -11.32 10.21
CA VAL A 129 13.73 -11.36 10.80
C VAL A 129 14.20 -12.79 10.64
N SER A 130 15.40 -12.97 10.09
CA SER A 130 15.96 -14.31 9.90
C SER A 130 16.22 -15.00 11.25
N ASP A 131 16.11 -16.33 11.28
CA ASP A 131 16.42 -17.11 12.49
C ASP A 131 17.87 -16.91 12.92
N TYR A 132 18.78 -16.82 11.93
CA TYR A 132 20.19 -16.50 12.14
C TYR A 132 20.37 -15.19 12.93
N PHE A 133 19.57 -14.16 12.64
CA PHE A 133 19.65 -12.90 13.38
C PHE A 133 19.24 -13.04 14.83
N SER A 134 18.22 -13.86 15.12
CA SER A 134 17.83 -14.14 16.51
C SER A 134 18.93 -14.86 17.28
N GLU A 135 19.65 -15.79 16.63
CA GLU A 135 20.82 -16.45 17.21
C GLU A 135 21.97 -15.47 17.45
N VAL A 136 22.32 -14.65 16.45
CA VAL A 136 23.36 -13.62 16.56
C VAL A 136 23.02 -12.60 17.66
N LEU A 137 21.75 -12.21 17.78
CA LEU A 137 21.29 -11.33 18.85
C LEU A 137 21.54 -11.99 20.21
N ASN A 138 21.09 -13.24 20.40
CA ASN A 138 21.26 -13.98 21.65
C ASN A 138 22.75 -14.19 22.03
N GLN A 139 23.62 -14.45 21.05
CA GLN A 139 25.06 -14.62 21.26
C GLN A 139 25.73 -13.31 21.70
N ASN A 140 25.28 -12.16 21.20
CA ASN A 140 25.86 -10.86 21.49
C ASN A 140 25.16 -10.09 22.63
N ARG A 141 24.56 -10.83 23.57
CA ARG A 141 23.99 -10.26 24.79
C ARG A 141 25.06 -9.60 25.66
N LEU A 142 24.81 -8.37 26.08
CA LEU A 142 25.68 -7.61 26.98
C LEU A 142 25.17 -7.66 28.42
N GLU A 143 26.10 -7.61 29.37
CA GLU A 143 25.78 -7.31 30.77
C GLU A 143 25.55 -5.79 30.96
N ASP A 144 24.68 -5.42 31.90
CA ASP A 144 24.31 -4.02 32.15
C ASP A 144 25.53 -3.12 32.45
N ALA A 145 26.53 -3.67 33.16
CA ALA A 145 27.76 -2.95 33.48
C ALA A 145 28.61 -2.64 32.24
N GLN A 146 28.56 -3.50 31.21
CA GLN A 146 29.24 -3.30 29.94
C GLN A 146 28.46 -2.31 29.06
N ALA A 147 27.13 -2.46 29.00
CA ALA A 147 26.24 -1.56 28.28
C ALA A 147 26.39 -0.11 28.78
N ASN A 148 26.35 0.12 30.10
CA ASN A 148 26.50 1.46 30.69
C ASN A 148 27.82 2.16 30.35
N LYS A 149 28.90 1.40 30.08
CA LYS A 149 30.17 1.97 29.63
C LYS A 149 30.15 2.38 28.16
N LEU A 150 29.31 1.74 27.35
CA LEU A 150 29.21 1.98 25.92
C LEU A 150 28.18 3.07 25.59
N LEU A 151 27.06 3.15 26.33
CA LEU A 151 25.96 4.10 26.13
C LEU A 151 26.39 5.54 25.79
N PRO A 152 27.40 6.15 26.45
CA PRO A 152 27.81 7.53 26.14
C PRO A 152 28.30 7.76 24.71
N TYR A 153 28.71 6.72 23.99
CA TYR A 153 29.26 6.80 22.63
C TYR A 153 28.22 6.56 21.54
N PHE A 154 27.01 6.16 21.91
CA PHE A 154 25.94 5.80 20.99
C PHE A 154 24.81 6.82 21.05
N LYS A 155 24.11 7.00 19.92
CA LYS A 155 22.92 7.86 19.82
C LYS A 155 21.76 7.06 19.29
N SER A 156 20.56 7.31 19.82
CA SER A 156 19.35 6.66 19.33
C SER A 156 19.16 6.91 17.83
N LEU A 157 18.89 5.83 17.10
CA LEU A 157 18.56 5.81 15.68
C LEU A 157 17.04 5.82 15.46
N LYS A 158 16.23 5.85 16.52
CA LYS A 158 14.78 5.88 16.40
C LYS A 158 14.33 7.11 15.60
N GLY A 159 13.60 6.88 14.51
CA GLY A 159 13.08 7.95 13.65
C GLY A 159 14.11 8.63 12.75
N THR A 160 15.33 8.08 12.61
CA THR A 160 16.37 8.64 11.72
C THR A 160 16.19 8.28 10.23
N GLY A 161 15.10 7.60 9.87
CA GLY A 161 14.81 7.19 8.49
C GLY A 161 15.60 5.96 8.00
N ASN A 162 16.32 5.28 8.90
CA ASN A 162 17.06 4.05 8.60
C ASN A 162 16.09 2.87 8.48
N GLU A 163 15.83 2.38 7.26
CA GLU A 163 14.84 1.34 6.98
C GLU A 163 15.05 0.02 7.75
N PRO A 164 16.26 -0.58 7.80
CA PRO A 164 16.52 -1.76 8.62
C PRO A 164 16.21 -1.56 10.11
N VAL A 165 16.57 -0.39 10.66
CA VAL A 165 16.31 -0.07 12.06
C VAL A 165 14.82 0.16 12.31
N ASN A 166 14.13 0.88 11.42
CA ASN A 166 12.69 1.07 11.51
C ASN A 166 11.93 -0.27 11.41
N SER A 167 12.45 -1.20 10.60
CA SER A 167 11.89 -2.55 10.45
C SER A 167 12.01 -3.36 11.74
N LEU A 168 13.13 -3.24 12.47
CA LEU A 168 13.26 -3.82 13.82
C LEU A 168 12.19 -3.27 14.78
N PHE A 169 11.98 -1.95 14.80
CA PHE A 169 10.93 -1.33 15.62
C PHE A 169 9.53 -1.81 15.22
N ALA A 170 9.27 -2.03 13.93
CA ALA A 170 8.00 -2.58 13.46
C ALA A 170 7.82 -4.06 13.88
N LYS A 171 8.89 -4.87 13.89
CA LYS A 171 8.80 -6.29 14.29
C LYS A 171 8.58 -6.48 15.78
N TYR A 172 9.38 -5.81 16.60
CA TYR A 172 9.43 -6.05 18.04
C TYR A 172 8.51 -5.10 18.83
N GLY A 173 8.03 -4.01 18.21
CA GLY A 173 7.05 -3.10 18.79
C GLY A 173 7.50 -2.56 20.15
N SER A 174 6.65 -2.74 21.17
CA SER A 174 6.94 -2.29 22.55
C SER A 174 8.07 -3.04 23.23
N ARG A 175 8.48 -4.21 22.72
CA ARG A 175 9.61 -4.98 23.26
C ARG A 175 10.95 -4.32 22.94
N LEU A 176 11.03 -3.59 21.83
CA LEU A 176 12.23 -2.87 21.42
C LEU A 176 12.18 -1.44 21.95
N GLU A 177 12.92 -1.21 23.01
CA GLU A 177 12.94 0.10 23.68
C GLU A 177 13.75 1.12 22.87
N ASP A 178 14.95 0.73 22.42
CA ASP A 178 15.81 1.60 21.63
C ASP A 178 16.80 0.83 20.75
N VAL A 179 17.25 1.47 19.68
CA VAL A 179 18.33 1.04 18.80
C VAL A 179 19.26 2.22 18.65
N MET A 180 20.50 2.09 19.09
CA MET A 180 21.47 3.17 19.15
C MET A 180 22.66 2.88 18.24
N GLY A 181 23.02 3.85 17.39
CA GLY A 181 24.16 3.77 16.48
C GLY A 181 25.39 4.43 17.06
N TYR A 182 26.57 3.89 16.74
CA TYR A 182 27.83 4.49 17.16
C TYR A 182 28.00 5.88 16.54
N SER A 183 28.24 6.89 17.37
CA SER A 183 28.23 8.30 16.94
C SER A 183 29.60 8.87 16.53
N GLY A 184 30.66 8.05 16.49
CA GLY A 184 32.00 8.44 16.03
C GLY A 184 32.73 9.47 16.91
N SER A 185 32.06 10.13 17.86
CA SER A 185 32.67 11.06 18.80
C SER A 185 33.40 10.28 19.90
N GLY A 186 34.58 9.77 19.55
CA GLY A 186 35.46 9.04 20.47
C GLY A 186 36.24 7.90 19.83
N ALA A 187 36.61 7.98 18.54
CA ALA A 187 37.63 7.06 18.01
C ALA A 187 38.94 7.28 18.79
N PRO A 188 39.55 6.23 19.36
CA PRO A 188 40.80 6.38 20.10
C PRO A 188 41.95 6.57 19.11
N SER A 189 42.37 7.80 18.85
CA SER A 189 43.76 8.02 18.42
C SER A 189 44.63 7.77 19.65
N GLY A 190 45.40 6.69 19.64
CA GLY A 190 46.44 6.42 20.64
C GLY A 190 47.48 7.54 20.60
N GLY A 191 47.27 8.58 21.40
CA GLY A 191 48.24 9.61 21.68
C GLY A 191 48.63 9.50 23.15
N GLU A 192 49.84 9.02 23.41
CA GLU A 192 50.47 9.15 24.71
C GLU A 192 50.71 10.64 24.97
N GLU A 193 49.84 11.30 25.73
CA GLU A 193 50.17 12.59 26.34
C GLU A 193 50.85 12.36 27.69
N THR A 194 52.18 12.43 27.67
CA THR A 194 52.99 12.57 28.88
C THR A 194 52.72 13.93 29.52
N VAL A 195 51.98 13.96 30.63
CA VAL A 195 51.87 15.15 31.49
C VAL A 195 53.03 15.13 32.51
N THR A 196 54.06 15.95 32.26
CA THR A 196 55.12 16.24 33.24
C THR A 196 54.62 17.14 34.39
N THR A 197 55.09 16.81 35.59
CA THR A 197 54.64 17.28 36.91
C THR A 197 55.03 18.71 37.31
N GLY A 198 54.24 19.31 38.21
CA GLY A 198 54.64 20.44 39.07
C GLY A 198 54.10 20.29 40.51
N LYS A 199 55.03 20.06 41.45
CA LYS A 199 55.01 20.08 42.94
C LYS A 199 53.67 20.17 43.71
N GLY A 200 53.36 19.13 44.48
CA GLY A 200 52.60 19.24 45.73
C GLY A 200 51.59 18.11 46.00
N LYS A 201 51.96 17.19 46.91
CA LYS A 201 51.13 16.24 47.69
C LYS A 201 50.12 15.32 46.94
N ASN A 202 50.44 14.02 46.95
CA ASN A 202 49.58 12.85 46.71
C ASN A 202 48.55 12.95 45.58
N LYS A 203 49.01 12.65 44.35
CA LYS A 203 48.14 12.43 43.19
C LYS A 203 47.79 10.94 43.12
N LYS A 204 46.56 10.59 43.53
CA LYS A 204 46.00 9.25 43.33
C LYS A 204 45.68 9.11 41.84
N THR A 205 46.47 8.31 41.12
CA THR A 205 46.22 7.93 39.73
C THR A 205 44.97 7.04 39.71
N VAL A 206 43.82 7.63 39.39
CA VAL A 206 42.69 6.86 38.87
C VAL A 206 42.98 6.68 37.39
N ASN A 207 43.40 5.48 37.00
CA ASN A 207 43.48 5.10 35.59
C ASN A 207 42.07 5.28 35.00
N LYS A 208 41.88 6.29 34.15
CA LYS A 208 40.73 6.36 33.27
C LYS A 208 40.83 5.13 32.38
N SER A 209 39.94 4.16 32.59
CA SER A 209 39.85 2.96 31.76
C SER A 209 39.87 3.39 30.30
N ALA A 210 40.81 2.85 29.52
CA ALA A 210 40.91 3.12 28.08
C ALA A 210 39.52 3.02 27.43
N ALA A 211 39.20 3.98 26.55
CA ALA A 211 37.94 3.97 25.83
C ALA A 211 37.77 2.62 25.12
N PRO A 212 36.61 1.95 25.23
CA PRO A 212 36.38 0.68 24.56
C PRO A 212 36.62 0.85 23.05
N SER A 213 37.40 -0.04 22.44
CA SER A 213 37.49 -0.10 20.98
C SER A 213 36.13 -0.54 20.44
N VAL A 214 35.44 0.36 19.74
CA VAL A 214 34.13 0.08 19.14
C VAL A 214 34.30 -0.04 17.63
N ASP A 215 33.81 -1.15 17.07
CA ASP A 215 33.86 -1.42 15.64
C ASP A 215 33.04 -0.38 14.86
N PRO A 216 33.52 0.12 13.71
CA PRO A 216 32.73 0.97 12.83
C PRO A 216 31.42 0.27 12.43
N GLY A 217 30.28 0.93 12.64
CA GLY A 217 28.96 0.36 12.36
C GLY A 217 28.37 -0.50 13.48
N ALA A 218 28.98 -0.52 14.68
CA ALA A 218 28.35 -1.13 15.85
C ALA A 218 27.03 -0.41 16.20
N VAL A 219 26.05 -1.21 16.58
CA VAL A 219 24.72 -0.79 17.03
C VAL A 219 24.41 -1.49 18.35
N LEU A 220 23.84 -0.75 19.30
CA LEU A 220 23.30 -1.28 20.54
C LEU A 220 21.79 -1.39 20.42
N VAL A 221 21.26 -2.56 20.73
CA VAL A 221 19.81 -2.82 20.71
C VAL A 221 19.35 -3.12 22.12
N LYS A 222 18.30 -2.44 22.59
CA LYS A 222 17.64 -2.73 23.85
C LYS A 222 16.32 -3.44 23.59
N LEU A 223 16.29 -4.74 23.85
CA LEU A 223 15.13 -5.61 23.63
C LEU A 223 14.77 -6.31 24.93
N ASP A 224 13.50 -6.21 25.36
CA ASP A 224 12.98 -6.79 26.60
C ASP A 224 13.84 -6.43 27.85
N GLY A 225 14.31 -5.18 27.92
CA GLY A 225 15.17 -4.68 29.01
C GLY A 225 16.63 -5.12 28.95
N VAL A 226 17.03 -5.97 27.99
CA VAL A 226 18.39 -6.50 27.82
C VAL A 226 19.11 -5.79 26.66
N TRP A 227 20.40 -5.53 26.84
CA TRP A 227 21.26 -4.93 25.81
C TRP A 227 21.94 -5.97 24.94
N TYR A 228 22.01 -5.70 23.64
CA TYR A 228 22.68 -6.51 22.62
C TYR A 228 23.60 -5.65 21.77
N LYS A 229 24.78 -6.16 21.40
CA LYS A 229 25.72 -5.49 20.48
C LYS A 229 25.72 -6.18 19.12
N ILE A 230 25.29 -5.50 18.07
CA ILE A 230 25.28 -6.06 16.70
C ILE A 230 25.92 -5.09 15.72
N ASN A 231 26.16 -5.52 14.47
CA ASN A 231 26.55 -4.61 13.41
C ASN A 231 25.31 -4.12 12.64
N GLN A 232 25.33 -2.88 12.16
CA GLN A 232 24.28 -2.35 11.29
C GLN A 232 24.10 -3.18 10.01
N ASN A 233 25.19 -3.76 9.48
CA ASN A 233 25.12 -4.65 8.32
C ASN A 233 24.37 -5.95 8.64
N ASP A 234 24.50 -6.48 9.86
CA ASP A 234 23.78 -7.69 10.27
C ASP A 234 22.27 -7.42 10.33
N ILE A 235 21.86 -6.21 10.72
CA ILE A 235 20.45 -5.80 10.67
C ILE A 235 19.98 -5.72 9.22
N ALA A 236 20.74 -5.06 8.34
CA ALA A 236 20.35 -4.85 6.95
C ALA A 236 20.27 -6.16 6.14
N VAL A 237 21.13 -7.14 6.43
CA VAL A 237 21.14 -8.43 5.72
C VAL A 237 20.03 -9.37 6.21
N ASN A 238 19.61 -9.23 7.47
CA ASN A 238 18.74 -10.22 8.09
C ASN A 238 17.34 -9.72 8.48
N VAL A 239 17.09 -8.43 8.35
CA VAL A 239 15.77 -7.83 8.55
C VAL A 239 15.26 -7.40 7.19
N ASP A 240 14.30 -8.16 6.66
CA ASP A 240 13.69 -7.88 5.37
C ASP A 240 12.23 -7.44 5.53
N LYS A 241 11.79 -6.51 4.68
CA LYS A 241 10.42 -6.03 4.63
C LYS A 241 9.73 -6.70 3.44
N ILE A 242 8.88 -7.66 3.73
CA ILE A 242 8.03 -8.27 2.72
C ILE A 242 6.87 -7.32 2.45
N VAL A 243 6.86 -6.73 1.25
CA VAL A 243 5.76 -5.92 0.77
C VAL A 243 4.83 -6.78 -0.10
N THR A 244 3.53 -6.56 0.00
CA THR A 244 2.54 -7.08 -0.93
C THR A 244 2.74 -6.38 -2.26
N ASN A 245 3.42 -7.04 -3.19
CA ASN A 245 3.53 -6.56 -4.56
C ASN A 245 2.24 -6.85 -5.33
N SER A 246 2.06 -6.23 -6.50
CA SER A 246 0.91 -6.46 -7.38
C SER A 246 0.69 -7.94 -7.74
N GLU A 247 1.76 -8.72 -7.79
CA GLU A 247 1.71 -10.16 -8.08
C GLU A 247 1.03 -10.99 -6.98
N LYS A 248 1.10 -10.49 -5.74
CA LYS A 248 0.47 -11.09 -4.56
C LYS A 248 -0.98 -10.66 -4.37
N VAL A 249 -1.45 -9.66 -5.13
CA VAL A 249 -2.85 -9.26 -5.18
C VAL A 249 -3.57 -10.18 -6.17
N LYS A 250 -4.54 -10.95 -5.67
CA LYS A 250 -5.28 -11.96 -6.47
C LYS A 250 -6.63 -11.46 -6.93
N ALA A 251 -7.22 -10.51 -6.22
CA ALA A 251 -8.53 -9.98 -6.57
C ALA A 251 -8.70 -8.50 -6.18
N ILE A 252 -9.68 -7.85 -6.78
CA ILE A 252 -10.15 -6.52 -6.40
C ILE A 252 -11.60 -6.64 -5.95
N LYS A 253 -11.91 -6.18 -4.75
CA LYS A 253 -13.28 -6.05 -4.26
C LYS A 253 -13.84 -4.69 -4.62
N LEU A 254 -15.09 -4.68 -5.05
CA LEU A 254 -15.86 -3.49 -5.33
C LEU A 254 -17.10 -3.49 -4.45
N MET A 255 -17.48 -2.31 -3.97
CA MET A 255 -18.78 -2.06 -3.37
C MET A 255 -19.48 -1.01 -4.21
N GLY A 256 -20.65 -1.31 -4.72
CA GLY A 256 -21.41 -0.36 -5.51
C GLY A 256 -22.92 -0.51 -5.35
N MET A 257 -23.62 0.56 -5.72
CA MET A 257 -25.06 0.64 -5.61
C MET A 257 -25.67 0.70 -7.00
N TRP A 258 -26.56 -0.25 -7.26
CA TRP A 258 -27.52 -0.18 -8.36
C TRP A 258 -28.74 0.58 -7.88
N TYR A 259 -29.21 1.54 -8.68
CA TYR A 259 -30.39 2.32 -8.32
C TYR A 259 -31.15 2.79 -9.55
N ILE A 260 -32.46 2.94 -9.42
CA ILE A 260 -33.31 3.48 -10.48
C ILE A 260 -33.54 4.96 -10.20
N ASP A 261 -33.05 5.81 -11.11
CA ASP A 261 -33.27 7.26 -11.05
C ASP A 261 -34.69 7.56 -11.55
N LYS A 262 -35.53 8.15 -10.69
CA LYS A 262 -36.92 8.51 -11.01
C LYS A 262 -37.02 9.50 -12.17
N ARG A 263 -36.01 10.37 -12.36
CA ARG A 263 -36.05 11.44 -13.37
C ARG A 263 -35.91 10.88 -14.77
N ASP A 264 -35.01 9.92 -14.93
CA ASP A 264 -34.66 9.31 -16.21
C ASP A 264 -35.30 7.92 -16.40
N ALA A 265 -35.92 7.35 -15.36
CA ALA A 265 -36.48 6.00 -15.33
C ALA A 265 -35.49 4.92 -15.82
N GLN A 266 -34.21 5.10 -15.50
CA GLN A 266 -33.11 4.23 -15.92
C GLN A 266 -32.41 3.62 -14.73
N LEU A 267 -32.00 2.36 -14.86
CA LEU A 267 -31.11 1.71 -13.93
C LEU A 267 -29.69 2.28 -14.08
N ARG A 268 -29.10 2.74 -12.98
CA ARG A 268 -27.74 3.29 -12.92
C ARG A 268 -26.92 2.56 -11.87
N TYR A 269 -25.61 2.56 -12.08
CA TYR A 269 -24.64 2.05 -11.14
C TYR A 269 -23.78 3.19 -10.60
N ARG A 270 -23.49 3.16 -9.31
CA ARG A 270 -22.52 4.05 -8.66
C ARG A 270 -21.56 3.22 -7.83
N LEU A 271 -20.28 3.34 -8.16
CA LEU A 271 -19.22 2.71 -7.39
C LEU A 271 -18.97 3.53 -6.11
N LEU A 272 -18.94 2.84 -4.97
CA LEU A 272 -18.82 3.44 -3.64
C LEU A 272 -17.47 3.10 -2.98
N GLY A 273 -16.99 1.88 -3.18
CA GLY A 273 -15.80 1.35 -2.56
C GLY A 273 -14.96 0.50 -3.49
N ILE A 274 -13.65 0.54 -3.27
CA ILE A 274 -12.70 -0.37 -3.91
C ILE A 274 -11.68 -0.85 -2.87
N ALA A 275 -11.36 -2.14 -2.90
CA ALA A 275 -10.33 -2.73 -2.06
C ALA A 275 -9.48 -3.72 -2.84
N ALA A 276 -8.18 -3.74 -2.56
CA ALA A 276 -7.30 -4.78 -3.08
C ALA A 276 -7.25 -5.95 -2.11
N MET A 277 -7.38 -7.15 -2.66
CA MET A 277 -7.37 -8.41 -1.91
C MET A 277 -6.10 -9.18 -2.25
N GLY A 278 -5.29 -9.44 -1.23
CA GLY A 278 -3.99 -10.08 -1.38
C GLY A 278 -3.68 -10.99 -0.21
N GLU A 279 -2.63 -11.79 -0.37
CA GLU A 279 -2.12 -12.60 0.72
C GLU A 279 -1.60 -11.68 1.85
N ASP A 280 -1.99 -11.98 3.09
CA ASP A 280 -1.43 -11.29 4.26
C ASP A 280 0.09 -11.55 4.33
N PRO A 281 0.93 -10.49 4.30
CA PRO A 281 2.37 -10.64 4.48
C PRO A 281 2.79 -11.36 5.76
N ASN A 282 1.99 -11.29 6.82
CA ASN A 282 2.25 -11.98 8.08
C ASN A 282 1.87 -13.46 8.00
N ALA A 283 0.68 -13.78 7.48
CA ALA A 283 0.27 -15.18 7.27
C ALA A 283 1.19 -15.92 6.29
N ALA A 284 1.61 -15.25 5.21
CA ALA A 284 2.58 -15.80 4.26
C ALA A 284 3.94 -16.11 4.92
N ALA A 285 4.38 -15.25 5.85
CA ALA A 285 5.59 -15.47 6.62
C ALA A 285 5.51 -16.71 7.53
N LEU A 286 4.40 -16.83 8.25
CA LEU A 286 4.14 -17.96 9.15
C LEU A 286 4.02 -19.27 8.37
N LYS A 287 3.40 -19.25 7.18
CA LYS A 287 3.31 -20.43 6.31
C LYS A 287 4.68 -20.85 5.78
N ALA A 288 5.54 -19.90 5.42
CA ALA A 288 6.89 -20.19 4.96
C ALA A 288 7.75 -20.83 6.07
N SER A 289 7.69 -20.32 7.30
CA SER A 289 8.43 -20.89 8.43
C SER A 289 7.89 -22.26 8.85
N GLN A 290 6.57 -22.46 8.84
CA GLN A 290 5.96 -23.77 9.07
C GLN A 290 6.35 -24.77 7.99
N MET A 291 6.37 -24.36 6.71
CA MET A 291 6.82 -25.20 5.61
C MET A 291 8.29 -25.61 5.76
N GLN A 292 9.15 -24.69 6.20
CA GLN A 292 10.55 -24.99 6.47
C GLN A 292 10.71 -26.00 7.64
N ALA A 293 9.97 -25.80 8.73
CA ALA A 293 9.97 -26.75 9.85
C ALA A 293 9.45 -28.14 9.46
N LEU A 294 8.42 -28.21 8.60
CA LEU A 294 7.88 -29.45 8.06
C LEU A 294 8.90 -30.15 7.14
N ALA A 295 9.58 -29.39 6.28
CA ALA A 295 10.65 -29.89 5.43
C ALA A 295 11.85 -30.42 6.24
N GLU A 296 12.23 -29.74 7.32
CA GLU A 296 13.28 -30.17 8.24
C GLU A 296 12.87 -31.43 9.04
N SER A 297 11.59 -31.59 9.34
CA SER A 297 11.04 -32.79 10.02
C SER A 297 10.90 -34.03 9.13
N GLY A 298 11.15 -33.91 7.81
CA GLY A 298 11.09 -35.02 6.85
C GLY A 298 9.69 -35.56 6.58
N GLN A 299 8.62 -34.86 6.99
CA GLN A 299 7.26 -35.21 6.62
C GLN A 299 6.91 -34.67 5.21
N PRO A 300 6.27 -35.48 4.35
CA PRO A 300 5.81 -35.00 3.05
C PRO A 300 4.73 -33.94 3.25
N VAL A 301 4.98 -32.74 2.73
CA VAL A 301 4.00 -31.67 2.61
C VAL A 301 2.94 -32.09 1.58
N ASP A 302 1.71 -32.37 2.04
CA ASP A 302 0.58 -32.65 1.16
C ASP A 302 0.16 -31.36 0.42
N PRO A 303 0.27 -31.29 -0.92
CA PRO A 303 -0.13 -30.12 -1.72
C PRO A 303 -1.59 -29.70 -1.50
N ALA A 304 -2.48 -30.64 -1.12
CA ALA A 304 -3.89 -30.34 -0.86
C ALA A 304 -4.11 -29.59 0.46
N SER A 305 -3.26 -29.81 1.48
CA SER A 305 -3.24 -28.99 2.70
C SER A 305 -2.62 -27.61 2.49
N MET A 306 -1.84 -27.43 1.40
CA MET A 306 -1.25 -26.15 1.01
C MET A 306 -2.22 -25.22 0.27
N ASN A 307 -3.29 -25.77 -0.31
CA ASN A 307 -4.35 -25.05 -1.02
C ASN A 307 -5.58 -24.77 -0.16
N GLN A 308 -5.52 -25.01 1.15
CA GLN A 308 -6.47 -24.40 2.09
C GLN A 308 -6.31 -22.90 1.89
N SER A 309 -7.30 -22.33 1.19
CA SER A 309 -7.51 -20.92 0.86
C SER A 309 -6.40 -20.06 1.44
N SER A 310 -5.41 -19.71 0.60
CA SER A 310 -4.50 -18.61 0.92
C SER A 310 -5.38 -17.52 1.54
N ASP A 311 -5.21 -17.24 2.83
CA ASP A 311 -6.11 -16.36 3.58
C ASP A 311 -5.93 -14.95 2.99
N LEU A 312 -6.71 -14.73 1.93
CA LEU A 312 -6.72 -13.52 1.16
C LEU A 312 -7.48 -12.53 2.02
N ILE A 313 -6.78 -11.47 2.42
CA ILE A 313 -7.34 -10.42 3.25
C ILE A 313 -7.59 -9.18 2.41
N ASP A 314 -8.54 -8.38 2.87
CA ASP A 314 -8.75 -7.04 2.33
C ASP A 314 -7.63 -6.17 2.89
N LEU A 315 -6.76 -5.67 2.01
CA LEU A 315 -5.59 -4.90 2.44
C LEU A 315 -6.03 -3.55 3.03
N PHE A 316 -6.89 -2.85 2.30
CA PHE A 316 -7.53 -1.61 2.71
C PHE A 316 -8.69 -1.29 1.77
N TRP A 317 -9.71 -0.65 2.31
CA TRP A 317 -10.86 -0.14 1.59
C TRP A 317 -10.69 1.35 1.29
N ILE A 318 -10.94 1.76 0.06
CA ILE A 318 -10.91 3.17 -0.34
C ILE A 318 -12.32 3.60 -0.70
N TYR A 319 -12.72 4.78 -0.21
CA TYR A 319 -13.93 5.43 -0.66
C TYR A 319 -13.75 5.91 -2.10
N TYR A 320 -14.44 5.27 -3.04
CA TYR A 320 -14.20 5.41 -4.47
C TYR A 320 -14.26 6.86 -4.97
N PRO A 321 -15.21 7.71 -4.54
CA PRO A 321 -15.25 9.12 -4.96
C PRO A 321 -13.97 9.92 -4.72
N ASP A 322 -13.19 9.61 -3.67
CA ASP A 322 -11.91 10.26 -3.37
C ASP A 322 -10.80 9.78 -4.32
N ALA A 323 -10.83 8.48 -4.69
CA ALA A 323 -9.86 7.88 -5.60
C ALA A 323 -10.01 8.32 -7.06
N ARG A 324 -11.17 8.85 -7.47
CA ARG A 324 -11.50 9.10 -8.88
C ARG A 324 -10.50 10.00 -9.59
N GLN A 325 -10.00 11.05 -8.93
CA GLN A 325 -9.03 11.98 -9.52
C GLN A 325 -7.69 11.29 -9.84
N VAL A 326 -7.29 10.35 -8.99
CA VAL A 326 -6.09 9.53 -9.22
C VAL A 326 -6.36 8.51 -10.32
N LEU A 327 -7.53 7.88 -10.33
CA LEU A 327 -7.86 6.86 -11.33
C LEU A 327 -8.13 7.43 -12.72
N SER A 328 -8.61 8.67 -12.84
CA SER A 328 -8.81 9.36 -14.12
C SER A 328 -7.51 9.89 -14.72
N SER A 329 -6.48 10.11 -13.91
CA SER A 329 -5.15 10.44 -14.42
C SER A 329 -4.38 9.19 -14.85
N ASN A 330 -4.69 7.99 -14.33
CA ASN A 330 -3.92 6.79 -14.67
C ASN A 330 -4.59 5.95 -15.78
N TYR A 331 -3.82 5.72 -16.85
CA TYR A 331 -4.26 4.97 -18.02
C TYR A 331 -4.07 3.47 -17.86
N ILE A 332 -4.97 2.72 -18.47
CA ILE A 332 -4.89 1.27 -18.56
C ILE A 332 -4.03 0.90 -19.77
N PHE A 333 -3.18 -0.12 -19.59
CA PHE A 333 -2.43 -0.67 -20.70
C PHE A 333 -3.32 -1.40 -21.70
N ASN A 334 -3.23 -1.01 -22.97
CA ASN A 334 -3.89 -1.70 -24.07
C ASN A 334 -2.85 -2.18 -25.09
N ALA A 335 -2.55 -3.48 -25.07
CA ALA A 335 -1.57 -4.10 -25.97
C ALA A 335 -1.92 -3.95 -27.46
N LYS A 336 -3.21 -3.83 -27.80
CA LYS A 336 -3.67 -3.68 -29.19
C LYS A 336 -3.65 -2.23 -29.67
N ASN A 337 -3.67 -1.27 -28.75
CA ASN A 337 -3.68 0.15 -29.05
C ASN A 337 -2.98 0.94 -27.94
N SER A 338 -1.69 1.20 -28.12
CA SER A 338 -0.86 1.99 -27.19
C SER A 338 -1.23 3.48 -27.14
N THR A 339 -2.05 3.95 -28.09
CA THR A 339 -2.58 5.33 -28.12
C THR A 339 -3.97 5.44 -27.50
N SER A 340 -4.47 4.36 -26.89
CA SER A 340 -5.78 4.36 -26.23
C SER A 340 -5.72 5.16 -24.92
N ASP A 341 -6.48 6.24 -24.85
CA ASP A 341 -6.59 7.11 -23.66
C ASP A 341 -7.72 6.63 -22.70
N ILE A 342 -7.78 5.33 -22.39
CA ILE A 342 -8.79 4.79 -21.46
C ILE A 342 -8.18 4.71 -20.05
N THR A 343 -8.87 5.31 -19.08
CA THR A 343 -8.39 5.41 -17.70
C THR A 343 -8.97 4.31 -16.80
N PHE A 344 -8.40 4.13 -15.60
CA PHE A 344 -8.97 3.22 -14.60
C PHE A 344 -10.37 3.65 -14.18
N ASP A 345 -10.63 4.96 -14.02
CA ASP A 345 -11.97 5.48 -13.69
C ASP A 345 -12.98 5.15 -14.81
N ASP A 346 -12.58 5.23 -16.08
CA ASP A 346 -13.47 4.94 -17.21
C ASP A 346 -13.90 3.47 -17.24
N VAL A 347 -12.96 2.54 -17.07
CA VAL A 347 -13.26 1.09 -17.11
C VAL A 347 -14.10 0.65 -15.93
N LEU A 348 -13.83 1.18 -14.74
CA LEU A 348 -14.59 0.84 -13.53
C LEU A 348 -16.02 1.39 -13.60
N ASN A 349 -16.21 2.66 -13.99
CA ASN A 349 -17.55 3.23 -14.14
C ASN A 349 -18.33 2.64 -15.32
N ALA A 350 -17.66 2.34 -16.44
CA ALA A 350 -18.28 1.67 -17.58
C ALA A 350 -18.46 0.16 -17.36
N ARG A 351 -18.07 -0.37 -16.20
CA ARG A 351 -18.13 -1.79 -15.83
C ARG A 351 -17.54 -2.73 -16.88
N ARG A 352 -16.41 -2.34 -17.46
CA ARG A 352 -15.69 -3.14 -18.47
C ARG A 352 -14.79 -4.20 -17.82
N PHE A 353 -15.39 -5.05 -17.00
CA PHE A 353 -14.72 -6.12 -16.25
C PHE A 353 -15.66 -7.29 -15.99
N SER A 354 -15.09 -8.44 -15.63
CA SER A 354 -15.82 -9.59 -15.10
C SER A 354 -15.81 -9.55 -13.57
N SER A 355 -16.94 -9.84 -12.94
CA SER A 355 -17.07 -9.92 -11.49
C SER A 355 -18.08 -10.95 -11.03
N VAL A 356 -17.89 -11.43 -9.80
CA VAL A 356 -18.79 -12.31 -9.07
C VAL A 356 -19.32 -11.56 -7.85
N ILE A 357 -20.64 -11.57 -7.64
CA ILE A 357 -21.25 -10.94 -6.46
C ILE A 357 -21.04 -11.91 -5.29
N TYR A 358 -20.52 -11.45 -4.15
CA TYR A 358 -20.32 -12.30 -2.97
C TYR A 358 -21.09 -11.82 -1.74
N LYS A 359 -21.61 -10.59 -1.77
CA LYS A 359 -22.42 -10.02 -0.71
C LYS A 359 -23.42 -9.03 -1.29
N THR A 360 -24.60 -8.95 -0.68
CA THR A 360 -25.62 -7.95 -1.00
C THR A 360 -26.19 -7.34 0.26
N ASP A 361 -26.70 -6.11 0.17
CA ASP A 361 -27.33 -5.44 1.31
C ASP A 361 -28.77 -5.91 1.54
N ASN A 362 -29.32 -6.62 0.56
CA ASN A 362 -30.71 -7.04 0.61
C ASN A 362 -30.85 -8.20 1.60
N GLY A 363 -31.42 -7.89 2.77
CA GLY A 363 -31.75 -8.81 3.86
C GLY A 363 -32.81 -9.87 3.52
N MET A 364 -32.72 -10.50 2.35
CA MET A 364 -33.58 -11.59 1.90
C MET A 364 -33.20 -12.94 2.55
N GLY A 365 -32.22 -12.94 3.46
CA GLY A 365 -31.89 -14.04 4.35
C GLY A 365 -31.86 -13.58 5.81
N ARG A 366 -33.01 -13.64 6.50
CA ARG A 366 -33.11 -13.74 7.97
C ARG A 366 -32.11 -12.89 8.81
N GLY A 367 -31.96 -11.59 8.54
CA GLY A 367 -31.14 -10.71 9.38
C GLY A 367 -29.65 -11.09 9.46
N GLY A 368 -29.12 -11.83 8.48
CA GLY A 368 -27.69 -12.13 8.33
C GLY A 368 -26.90 -11.02 7.63
N SER A 369 -25.59 -11.19 7.47
CA SER A 369 -24.66 -10.18 6.93
C SER A 369 -24.81 -9.92 5.41
N GLY A 370 -25.64 -10.72 4.73
CA GLY A 370 -25.85 -10.67 3.28
C GLY A 370 -24.74 -11.32 2.45
N VAL A 371 -23.74 -11.93 3.10
CA VAL A 371 -22.64 -12.68 2.46
C VAL A 371 -23.15 -14.04 1.97
N ILE A 372 -22.89 -14.36 0.70
CA ILE A 372 -23.38 -15.58 0.05
C ILE A 372 -22.85 -16.85 0.73
N ASP A 373 -21.56 -16.86 1.07
CA ASP A 373 -20.89 -17.99 1.72
C ASP A 373 -21.51 -18.37 3.08
N GLU A 374 -22.14 -17.43 3.81
CA GLU A 374 -22.74 -17.72 5.11
C GLU A 374 -24.00 -18.59 5.02
N TYR A 375 -24.78 -18.48 3.94
CA TYR A 375 -26.01 -19.24 3.76
C TYR A 375 -25.91 -20.33 2.69
N ILE A 376 -24.86 -20.31 1.85
CA ILE A 376 -24.46 -21.41 0.96
C ILE A 376 -22.99 -21.79 1.28
N PRO A 377 -22.73 -22.44 2.42
CA PRO A 377 -21.36 -22.74 2.83
C PRO A 377 -20.80 -23.95 2.07
N ASN A 378 -19.51 -23.89 1.70
CA ASN A 378 -18.75 -24.98 1.06
C ASN A 378 -19.30 -25.48 -0.28
N ASP A 379 -20.11 -24.68 -0.98
CA ASP A 379 -20.64 -25.01 -2.30
C ASP A 379 -20.37 -23.88 -3.28
N ALA A 380 -19.25 -23.98 -3.99
CA ALA A 380 -18.82 -22.97 -4.96
C ALA A 380 -19.79 -22.84 -6.14
N GLU A 381 -20.46 -23.92 -6.56
CA GLU A 381 -21.40 -23.87 -7.68
C GLU A 381 -22.69 -23.14 -7.26
N GLY A 382 -23.23 -23.49 -6.09
CA GLY A 382 -24.38 -22.78 -5.51
C GLY A 382 -24.11 -21.31 -5.25
N GLN A 383 -22.90 -20.95 -4.81
CA GLN A 383 -22.49 -19.55 -4.64
C GLN A 383 -22.47 -18.76 -5.96
N LEU A 384 -22.00 -19.37 -7.04
CA LEU A 384 -21.99 -18.76 -8.37
C LEU A 384 -23.41 -18.61 -8.95
N GLU A 385 -24.25 -19.64 -8.80
CA GLU A 385 -25.66 -19.58 -9.21
C GLU A 385 -26.41 -18.45 -8.46
N GLU A 386 -26.15 -18.30 -7.17
CA GLU A 386 -26.74 -17.23 -6.36
C GLU A 386 -26.24 -15.84 -6.79
N SER A 387 -24.94 -15.69 -7.08
CA SER A 387 -24.41 -14.47 -7.70
C SER A 387 -25.15 -14.11 -8.99
N ASP A 388 -25.38 -15.08 -9.88
CA ASP A 388 -26.07 -14.87 -11.14
C ASP A 388 -27.58 -14.61 -10.96
N ARG A 389 -28.21 -15.23 -9.95
CA ARG A 389 -29.59 -14.92 -9.52
C ARG A 389 -29.71 -13.46 -9.08
N ILE A 390 -28.75 -12.96 -8.29
CA ILE A 390 -28.72 -11.56 -7.86
C ILE A 390 -28.53 -10.63 -9.06
N LYS A 391 -27.63 -10.96 -10.00
CA LYS A 391 -27.48 -10.18 -11.24
C LYS A 391 -28.78 -10.14 -12.04
N ALA A 392 -29.49 -11.27 -12.16
CA ALA A 392 -30.79 -11.33 -12.80
C ALA A 392 -31.84 -10.48 -12.07
N GLN A 393 -31.81 -10.48 -10.73
CA GLN A 393 -32.68 -9.64 -9.91
C GLN A 393 -32.45 -8.15 -10.18
N ILE A 394 -31.19 -7.70 -10.32
CA ILE A 394 -30.85 -6.31 -10.67
C ILE A 394 -31.47 -5.93 -12.01
N LEU A 395 -31.34 -6.79 -13.02
CA LEU A 395 -31.92 -6.55 -14.35
C LEU A 395 -33.44 -6.54 -14.31
N GLN A 396 -34.03 -7.43 -13.50
CA GLN A 396 -35.47 -7.47 -13.31
C GLN A 396 -36.01 -6.19 -12.64
N MET A 397 -35.25 -5.53 -11.75
CA MET A 397 -35.67 -4.25 -11.16
C MET A 397 -36.05 -3.21 -12.21
N GLU A 398 -35.33 -3.17 -13.33
CA GLU A 398 -35.64 -2.27 -14.43
C GLU A 398 -36.89 -2.73 -15.18
N ASN A 399 -36.99 -4.02 -15.51
CA ASN A 399 -38.14 -4.58 -16.24
C ASN A 399 -39.47 -4.45 -15.46
N ASP A 400 -39.44 -4.65 -14.14
CA ASP A 400 -40.59 -4.47 -13.24
C ASP A 400 -41.15 -3.05 -13.29
N MET A 401 -40.37 -2.04 -13.71
CA MET A 401 -40.88 -0.67 -13.84
C MET A 401 -41.68 -0.43 -15.12
N TRP A 402 -41.50 -1.29 -16.12
CA TRP A 402 -42.17 -1.17 -17.42
C TRP A 402 -43.42 -2.04 -17.52
N ASN A 403 -43.57 -3.05 -16.66
CA ASN A 403 -44.73 -3.93 -16.62
C ASN A 403 -45.60 -3.62 -15.39
N TYR A 404 -46.74 -2.95 -15.63
CA TYR A 404 -47.79 -2.70 -14.64
C TYR A 404 -48.93 -3.70 -14.74
#